data_AF-T0H6V7-F1
#
_entry.id   AF-T0H6V7-F1
#
_cell.length_a   1.000
_cell.length_b   1.000
_cell.length_c   1.000
_cell.angle_alpha   90.00
_cell.angle_beta   90.00
_cell.angle_gamma   90.00
#
_symmetry.space_group_name_H-M   'P 1'
#
loop_
_entity.id
_entity.type
_entity.pdbx_description
1 polymer ?
#
loop_
_entity_poly.entity_id
_entity_poly.type
_entity_poly.pdbx_seq_one_letter_code
_entity_poly.pdbx_strand_id
1 'polypeptide(L)'
;MKRGHDLSGVMKFATSPAWGEHLGEALGDHLGLAMEEFDFEADELADIVGDHWAGVLWGCAFEDLLTRTIQPDRNIVDDYIRRRGWNESGPTKIYLRALRSSVMSLHEVSEVEPGSGFLVRDLIRGGEPLRVSERSASQTLKQWDRIGARVVQVGGKHLLSGGVLSFTMEAAEALVADLRRSKGKRSPRTALNLDADDLAALPALISTAWLFDVVPKTMGPAPIPTLHNIDGEEVMFHRVRFPFARGVTQALVGERLDTVPALQRETTHFWNWLGEKPNGKAKSTGRMAWGVTMADGTPVLGNVELKGRALMLAVTSAERAKRGTALINDALAGLVGSPLTTIETVEQAMAARAEGLTSSEPAPAIAPEVATPLIHAMLDRQYRATLDEPVGMLGDITPRAAVQTAAGRHRVAGWLKHLENRSSSQLDANDPMATYDFTWIWRELGIENLRK
;
A
#
# COMPACT_ATOMS: atom_id res chain seq x y z
N MET A 1 -19.01 -7.76 -25.99
CA MET A 1 -19.13 -6.66 -26.97
C MET A 1 -17.93 -5.74 -26.76
N LYS A 2 -16.91 -5.80 -27.63
CA LYS A 2 -15.67 -5.00 -27.50
C LYS A 2 -16.04 -3.50 -27.60
N ARG A 3 -15.95 -2.77 -26.49
CA ARG A 3 -16.23 -1.32 -26.42
C ARG A 3 -14.95 -0.48 -26.26
N GLY A 4 -13.80 -1.03 -26.63
CA GLY A 4 -12.56 -0.26 -26.75
C GLY A 4 -12.38 0.25 -28.18
N HIS A 5 -11.76 1.42 -28.33
CA HIS A 5 -11.25 1.85 -29.63
C HIS A 5 -10.08 0.93 -30.01
N ASP A 6 -10.17 0.25 -31.15
CA ASP A 6 -9.09 -0.62 -31.63
C ASP A 6 -7.91 0.25 -32.12
N LEU A 7 -6.76 0.12 -31.46
CA LEU A 7 -5.52 0.82 -31.80
C LEU A 7 -4.51 -0.06 -32.54
N SER A 8 -4.84 -1.32 -32.83
CA SER A 8 -3.90 -2.28 -33.42
C SER A 8 -3.28 -1.80 -34.74
N GLY A 9 -4.06 -1.11 -35.57
CA GLY A 9 -3.60 -0.57 -36.85
C GLY A 9 -2.54 0.53 -36.69
N VAL A 10 -2.75 1.48 -35.76
CA VAL A 10 -1.77 2.55 -35.50
C VAL A 10 -0.55 2.04 -34.73
N MET A 11 -0.72 1.06 -33.83
CA MET A 11 0.39 0.39 -33.15
C MET A 11 1.33 -0.28 -34.15
N LYS A 12 0.78 -1.04 -35.10
CA LYS A 12 1.57 -1.65 -36.19
C LYS A 12 2.23 -0.60 -37.09
N PHE A 13 1.62 0.56 -37.25
CA PHE A 13 2.19 1.66 -38.02
C PHE A 13 3.36 2.33 -37.27
N ALA A 14 3.27 2.46 -35.95
CA ALA A 14 4.33 3.00 -35.10
C ALA A 14 5.60 2.14 -35.14
N THR A 15 5.47 0.82 -35.27
CA THR A 15 6.61 -0.09 -35.42
C THR A 15 7.15 -0.21 -36.85
N SER A 16 6.64 0.61 -37.80
CA SER A 16 7.10 0.57 -39.19
C SER A 16 8.46 1.28 -39.37
N PRO A 17 9.22 1.03 -40.44
CA PRO A 17 10.48 1.75 -40.70
C PRO A 17 10.35 3.28 -40.76
N ALA A 18 9.14 3.81 -40.99
CA ALA A 18 8.92 5.26 -41.02
C ALA A 18 8.79 5.92 -39.63
N TRP A 19 8.48 5.13 -38.60
CA TRP A 19 8.13 5.61 -37.26
C TRP A 19 8.83 4.86 -36.12
N GLY A 20 9.45 3.70 -36.39
CA GLY A 20 10.04 2.82 -35.38
C GLY A 20 11.19 3.46 -34.62
N GLU A 21 12.02 4.28 -35.28
CA GLU A 21 13.08 5.05 -34.62
C GLU A 21 12.48 6.04 -33.60
N HIS A 22 11.44 6.77 -33.98
CA HIS A 22 10.75 7.71 -33.08
C HIS A 22 10.00 7.02 -31.92
N LEU A 23 9.51 5.80 -32.14
CA LEU A 23 8.99 4.97 -31.05
C LEU A 23 10.13 4.54 -30.10
N GLY A 24 11.31 4.21 -30.65
CA GLY A 24 12.51 3.92 -29.87
C GLY A 24 12.97 5.12 -29.04
N GLU A 25 12.98 6.32 -29.62
CA GLU A 25 13.25 7.58 -28.90
C GLU A 25 12.25 7.80 -27.76
N ALA A 26 10.95 7.62 -28.01
CA ALA A 26 9.93 7.76 -26.96
C ALA A 26 10.10 6.72 -25.85
N LEU A 27 10.44 5.47 -26.17
CA LEU A 27 10.76 4.44 -25.17
C LEU A 27 12.01 4.83 -24.37
N GLY A 28 13.04 5.34 -25.04
CA GLY A 28 14.27 5.83 -24.41
C GLY A 28 14.00 6.93 -23.38
N ASP A 29 13.14 7.91 -23.71
CA ASP A 29 12.78 8.98 -22.78
C ASP A 29 12.04 8.46 -21.53
N HIS A 30 11.19 7.44 -21.70
CA HIS A 30 10.38 6.88 -20.62
C HIS A 30 11.12 5.91 -19.71
N LEU A 31 12.11 5.18 -20.25
CA LEU A 31 12.76 4.06 -19.55
C LEU A 31 14.25 4.33 -19.25
N GLY A 32 14.93 5.10 -20.11
CA GLY A 32 16.39 5.17 -20.16
C GLY A 32 17.04 5.60 -18.85
N LEU A 33 16.48 6.59 -18.14
CA LEU A 33 17.05 7.04 -16.87
C LEU A 33 16.97 5.96 -15.78
N ALA A 34 15.88 5.19 -15.75
CA ALA A 34 15.73 4.10 -14.78
C ALA A 34 16.62 2.92 -15.14
N MET A 35 16.75 2.59 -16.43
CA MET A 35 17.66 1.56 -16.91
C MET A 35 19.12 1.88 -16.53
N GLU A 36 19.55 3.13 -16.71
CA GLU A 36 20.89 3.59 -16.32
C GLU A 36 21.10 3.57 -14.80
N GLU A 37 20.14 4.08 -14.02
CA GLU A 37 20.27 4.15 -12.56
C GLU A 37 20.27 2.76 -11.90
N PHE A 38 19.43 1.84 -12.38
CA PHE A 38 19.23 0.53 -11.77
C PHE A 38 19.97 -0.60 -12.49
N ASP A 39 20.74 -0.28 -13.54
CA ASP A 39 21.59 -1.21 -14.30
C ASP A 39 20.81 -2.43 -14.83
N PHE A 40 19.76 -2.16 -15.62
CA PHE A 40 18.97 -3.20 -16.30
C PHE A 40 18.69 -2.86 -17.77
N GLU A 41 18.56 -3.89 -18.59
CA GLU A 41 18.28 -3.79 -20.02
C GLU A 41 16.78 -3.85 -20.34
N ALA A 42 16.39 -3.37 -21.52
CA ALA A 42 14.97 -3.24 -21.89
C ALA A 42 14.22 -4.58 -21.94
N ASP A 43 14.90 -5.69 -22.22
CA ASP A 43 14.33 -7.04 -22.22
C ASP A 43 14.15 -7.62 -20.81
N GLU A 44 14.86 -7.13 -19.81
CA GLU A 44 14.72 -7.50 -18.40
C GLU A 44 13.55 -6.79 -17.71
N LEU A 45 13.02 -5.72 -18.30
CA LEU A 45 11.94 -4.92 -17.70
C LEU A 45 10.72 -5.76 -17.32
N ALA A 46 10.31 -6.71 -18.15
CA ALA A 46 9.17 -7.58 -17.88
C ALA A 46 9.41 -8.52 -16.69
N ASP A 47 10.65 -8.97 -16.49
CA ASP A 47 11.02 -9.80 -15.34
C ASP A 47 11.05 -8.97 -14.05
N ILE A 48 11.38 -7.69 -14.14
CA ILE A 48 11.44 -6.77 -12.99
C ILE A 48 10.05 -6.30 -12.58
N VAL A 49 9.24 -5.77 -13.50
CA VAL A 49 7.95 -5.15 -13.15
C VAL A 49 6.73 -6.02 -13.49
N GLY A 50 6.94 -7.16 -14.15
CA GLY A 50 5.89 -8.04 -14.66
C GLY A 50 5.36 -7.60 -16.02
N ASP A 51 4.93 -8.59 -16.83
CA ASP A 51 4.41 -8.40 -18.20
C ASP A 51 3.34 -7.31 -18.32
N HIS A 52 2.45 -7.25 -17.33
CA HIS A 52 1.37 -6.27 -17.32
C HIS A 52 1.92 -4.84 -17.32
N TRP A 53 2.84 -4.53 -16.41
CA TRP A 53 3.40 -3.19 -16.25
C TRP A 53 4.38 -2.82 -17.36
N ALA A 54 5.16 -3.78 -17.86
CA ALA A 54 5.97 -3.59 -19.06
C ALA A 54 5.10 -3.18 -20.26
N GLY A 55 3.95 -3.84 -20.45
CA GLY A 55 2.97 -3.45 -21.47
C GLY A 55 2.35 -2.07 -21.26
N VAL A 56 2.06 -1.69 -20.00
CA VAL A 56 1.54 -0.35 -19.67
C VAL A 56 2.59 0.74 -19.97
N LEU A 57 3.86 0.54 -19.60
CA LEU A 57 4.95 1.46 -19.87
C LEU A 57 5.18 1.65 -21.37
N TRP A 58 5.15 0.55 -22.14
CA TRP A 58 5.16 0.62 -23.60
C TRP A 58 3.98 1.45 -24.13
N GLY A 59 2.78 1.23 -23.58
CA GLY A 59 1.59 2.01 -23.91
C GLY A 59 1.74 3.50 -23.60
N CYS A 60 2.35 3.86 -22.47
CA CYS A 60 2.62 5.24 -22.08
C CYS A 60 3.53 5.95 -23.10
N ALA A 61 4.62 5.30 -23.52
CA ALA A 61 5.56 5.81 -24.52
C ALA A 61 4.94 5.85 -25.93
N PHE A 62 4.19 4.82 -26.32
CA PHE A 62 3.46 4.80 -27.58
C PHE A 62 2.45 5.94 -27.68
N GLU A 63 1.63 6.14 -26.64
CA GLU A 63 0.68 7.24 -26.60
C GLU A 63 1.36 8.61 -26.54
N ASP A 64 2.59 8.68 -26.01
CA ASP A 64 3.40 9.89 -26.06
C ASP A 64 3.86 10.20 -27.49
N LEU A 65 4.33 9.20 -28.23
CA LEU A 65 4.61 9.34 -29.65
C LEU A 65 3.40 9.88 -30.44
N LEU A 66 2.16 9.52 -30.05
CA LEU A 66 0.96 10.04 -30.71
C LEU A 66 0.77 11.56 -30.56
N THR A 67 1.35 12.19 -29.55
CA THR A 67 1.25 13.64 -29.30
C THR A 67 2.42 14.42 -29.91
N ARG A 68 3.59 13.77 -30.07
CA ARG A 68 4.82 14.39 -30.58
C ARG A 68 4.67 14.92 -32.02
N THR A 69 5.22 16.12 -32.25
CA THR A 69 5.36 16.72 -33.59
C THR A 69 6.85 16.75 -33.92
N ILE A 70 7.29 15.87 -34.82
CA ILE A 70 8.72 15.58 -35.04
C ILE A 70 9.33 16.52 -36.09
N GLN A 71 8.49 17.01 -37.01
CA GLN A 71 8.79 18.09 -37.94
C GLN A 71 7.58 19.03 -37.94
N PRO A 72 7.69 20.31 -38.37
CA PRO A 72 6.64 21.32 -38.24
C PRO A 72 5.22 20.91 -38.69
N ASP A 73 5.10 19.86 -39.51
CA ASP A 73 3.88 19.30 -40.07
C ASP A 73 3.75 17.76 -39.96
N ARG A 74 4.60 17.09 -39.17
CA ARG A 74 4.63 15.62 -39.12
C ARG A 74 4.32 15.08 -37.72
N ASN A 75 3.12 14.52 -37.59
CA ASN A 75 2.64 13.74 -36.46
C ASN A 75 2.12 12.37 -36.93
N ILE A 76 2.33 11.32 -36.12
CA ILE A 76 1.98 9.94 -36.49
C ILE A 76 0.48 9.73 -36.68
N VAL A 77 -0.37 10.38 -35.90
CA VAL A 77 -1.82 10.25 -36.03
C VAL A 77 -2.29 10.82 -37.36
N ASP A 78 -1.81 12.01 -37.72
CA ASP A 78 -2.15 12.64 -39.00
C ASP A 78 -1.66 11.82 -40.18
N ASP A 79 -0.42 11.31 -40.11
CA ASP A 79 0.16 10.47 -41.16
C ASP A 79 -0.56 9.12 -41.29
N TYR A 80 -0.91 8.49 -40.15
CA TYR A 80 -1.66 7.24 -40.11
C TYR A 80 -3.06 7.41 -40.71
N ILE A 81 -3.82 8.42 -40.29
CA ILE A 81 -5.16 8.69 -40.80
C ILE A 81 -5.09 8.99 -42.32
N ARG A 82 -4.08 9.74 -42.78
CA ARG A 82 -3.89 10.04 -44.20
C ARG A 82 -3.61 8.80 -45.04
N ARG A 83 -2.74 7.89 -44.57
CA ARG A 83 -2.29 6.71 -45.35
C ARG A 83 -3.15 5.47 -45.20
N ARG A 84 -3.77 5.28 -44.02
CA ARG A 84 -4.44 4.03 -43.62
C ARG A 84 -5.84 4.26 -43.04
N GLY A 85 -6.26 5.51 -42.87
CA GLY A 85 -7.54 5.83 -42.24
C GLY A 85 -8.77 5.29 -42.96
N TRP A 86 -8.70 4.88 -44.23
CA TRP A 86 -9.83 4.23 -44.91
C TRP A 86 -10.30 2.92 -44.23
N ASN A 87 -9.45 2.30 -43.40
CA ASN A 87 -9.71 1.04 -42.70
C ASN A 87 -10.22 1.30 -41.28
N GLU A 88 -10.27 2.57 -40.88
CA GLU A 88 -10.64 2.99 -39.53
C GLU A 88 -12.07 3.51 -39.46
N SER A 89 -12.76 3.12 -38.40
CA SER A 89 -14.08 3.64 -38.09
C SER A 89 -14.02 5.15 -37.79
N GLY A 90 -15.12 5.87 -38.05
CA GLY A 90 -15.25 7.28 -37.66
C GLY A 90 -14.93 7.53 -36.18
N PRO A 91 -15.51 6.75 -35.24
CA PRO A 91 -15.18 6.84 -33.82
C PRO A 91 -13.69 6.61 -33.50
N THR A 92 -13.02 5.65 -34.16
CA THR A 92 -11.57 5.42 -33.96
C THR A 92 -10.76 6.65 -34.38
N LYS A 93 -11.08 7.27 -35.52
CA LYS A 93 -10.39 8.50 -35.97
C LYS A 93 -10.58 9.66 -35.01
N ILE A 94 -11.77 9.81 -34.42
CA ILE A 94 -12.05 10.84 -33.41
C ILE A 94 -11.20 10.59 -32.16
N TYR A 95 -11.16 9.34 -31.69
CA TYR A 95 -10.35 8.96 -30.54
C TYR A 95 -8.84 9.17 -30.77
N LEU A 96 -8.32 8.79 -31.94
CA LEU A 96 -6.91 9.04 -32.31
C LEU A 96 -6.56 10.54 -32.30
N ARG A 97 -7.44 11.39 -32.83
CA ARG A 97 -7.24 12.85 -32.77
C ARG A 97 -7.31 13.40 -31.36
N ALA A 98 -8.21 12.84 -30.52
CA ALA A 98 -8.29 13.22 -29.11
C ALA A 98 -7.00 12.83 -28.36
N LEU A 99 -6.44 11.64 -28.62
CA LEU A 99 -5.14 11.21 -28.09
C LEU A 99 -4.02 12.15 -28.53
N ARG A 100 -3.95 12.50 -29.82
CA ARG A 100 -2.94 13.44 -30.37
C ARG A 100 -2.90 14.77 -29.62
N SER A 101 -4.04 15.28 -29.17
CA SER A 101 -4.15 16.56 -28.45
C SER A 101 -4.13 16.43 -26.92
N SER A 102 -3.91 15.22 -26.41
CA SER A 102 -3.96 14.95 -24.97
C SER A 102 -2.60 15.11 -24.30
N VAL A 103 -2.61 15.24 -22.97
CA VAL A 103 -1.39 15.31 -22.15
C VAL A 103 -1.57 14.36 -20.96
N MET A 104 -0.57 13.52 -20.71
CA MET A 104 -0.54 12.64 -19.54
C MET A 104 -0.31 13.49 -18.30
N SER A 105 -1.04 13.20 -17.23
CA SER A 105 -0.84 13.86 -15.95
C SER A 105 -1.03 12.87 -14.80
N LEU A 106 -0.64 13.32 -13.61
CA LEU A 106 -0.88 12.60 -12.37
C LEU A 106 -2.21 13.04 -11.76
N HIS A 107 -3.06 12.07 -11.44
CA HIS A 107 -4.40 12.30 -10.96
C HIS A 107 -4.64 11.65 -9.60
N GLU A 108 -5.41 12.32 -8.76
CA GLU A 108 -6.06 11.76 -7.57
C GLU A 108 -7.47 11.31 -7.95
N VAL A 109 -7.79 10.05 -7.67
CA VAL A 109 -9.14 9.51 -7.81
C VAL A 109 -9.99 9.94 -6.62
N SER A 110 -11.18 10.47 -6.89
CA SER A 110 -12.21 10.75 -5.89
C SER A 110 -13.56 10.21 -6.37
N GLU A 111 -14.49 9.97 -5.45
CA GLU A 111 -15.87 9.53 -5.74
C GLU A 111 -15.95 8.38 -6.77
N VAL A 112 -15.70 7.15 -6.34
CA VAL A 112 -15.78 5.98 -7.21
C VAL A 112 -17.19 5.39 -7.21
N GLU A 113 -17.76 5.19 -8.40
CA GLU A 113 -19.01 4.45 -8.61
C GLU A 113 -18.69 3.17 -9.42
N PRO A 114 -18.56 2.00 -8.76
CA PRO A 114 -18.13 0.77 -9.40
C PRO A 114 -18.97 0.38 -10.61
N GLY A 115 -18.31 0.13 -11.74
CA GLY A 115 -18.96 -0.23 -13.02
C GLY A 115 -19.53 0.95 -13.80
N SER A 116 -19.40 2.18 -13.30
CA SER A 116 -19.88 3.42 -13.91
C SER A 116 -18.74 4.38 -14.25
N GLY A 117 -17.96 4.78 -13.25
CA GLY A 117 -16.89 5.76 -13.41
C GLY A 117 -16.42 6.37 -12.09
N PHE A 118 -15.62 7.42 -12.17
CA PHE A 118 -15.04 8.11 -11.01
C PHE A 118 -14.68 9.56 -11.35
N LEU A 119 -14.42 10.38 -10.34
CA LEU A 119 -13.82 11.69 -10.51
C LEU A 119 -12.29 11.60 -10.46
N VAL A 120 -11.61 12.42 -11.26
CA VAL A 120 -10.16 12.61 -11.18
C VAL A 120 -9.82 14.07 -11.00
N ARG A 121 -8.94 14.37 -10.05
CA ARG A 121 -8.32 15.69 -9.90
C ARG A 121 -6.89 15.63 -10.38
N ASP A 122 -6.53 16.54 -11.27
CA ASP A 122 -5.15 16.67 -11.73
C ASP A 122 -4.27 17.30 -10.64
N LEU A 123 -3.23 16.59 -10.20
CA LEU A 123 -2.33 17.03 -9.13
C LEU A 123 -1.21 17.95 -9.62
N ILE A 124 -0.95 17.96 -10.93
CA ILE A 124 0.13 18.73 -11.56
C ILE A 124 -0.42 20.01 -12.19
N ARG A 125 -1.39 19.88 -13.09
CA ARG A 125 -2.03 20.99 -13.82
C ARG A 125 -3.12 21.67 -13.00
N GLY A 126 -3.66 20.99 -11.98
CA GLY A 126 -4.79 21.49 -11.20
C GLY A 126 -6.09 21.54 -12.00
N GLY A 127 -7.01 22.40 -11.58
CA GLY A 127 -8.33 22.55 -12.21
C GLY A 127 -9.44 21.79 -11.47
N GLU A 128 -10.64 21.88 -12.03
CA GLU A 128 -11.83 21.19 -11.49
C GLU A 128 -11.77 19.69 -11.77
N PRO A 129 -12.27 18.84 -10.85
CA PRO A 129 -12.32 17.39 -11.06
C PRO A 129 -13.11 17.02 -12.32
N LEU A 130 -12.59 16.06 -13.07
CA LEU A 130 -13.23 15.55 -14.29
C LEU A 130 -13.93 14.22 -14.02
N ARG A 131 -15.18 14.09 -14.47
CA ARG A 131 -15.91 12.80 -14.44
C ARG A 131 -15.45 11.92 -15.58
N VAL A 132 -14.77 10.83 -15.25
CA VAL A 132 -14.33 9.77 -16.15
C VAL A 132 -15.39 8.69 -16.22
N SER A 133 -15.78 8.31 -17.44
CA SER A 133 -16.70 7.22 -17.72
C SER A 133 -15.92 5.94 -18.01
N GLU A 134 -15.49 5.23 -16.97
CA GLU A 134 -14.74 3.98 -17.08
C GLU A 134 -15.40 2.86 -16.28
N ARG A 135 -15.61 1.70 -16.94
CA ARG A 135 -16.33 0.57 -16.31
C ARG A 135 -15.40 -0.40 -15.62
N SER A 136 -14.27 -0.72 -16.25
CA SER A 136 -13.35 -1.72 -15.71
C SER A 136 -12.49 -1.10 -14.62
N ALA A 137 -11.91 0.08 -14.87
CA ALA A 137 -11.08 0.75 -13.89
C ALA A 137 -11.85 1.16 -12.62
N SER A 138 -13.14 1.50 -12.73
CA SER A 138 -13.97 1.82 -11.54
C SER A 138 -14.27 0.61 -10.64
N GLN A 139 -14.03 -0.62 -11.10
CA GLN A 139 -14.19 -1.82 -10.26
C GLN A 139 -12.97 -2.07 -9.37
N THR A 140 -11.80 -1.53 -9.74
CA THR A 140 -10.53 -1.80 -9.06
C THR A 140 -9.97 -0.57 -8.35
N LEU A 141 -10.18 0.63 -8.92
CA LEU A 141 -9.72 1.87 -8.33
C LEU A 141 -10.48 2.18 -7.04
N LYS A 142 -9.74 2.63 -6.04
CA LYS A 142 -10.23 3.00 -4.72
C LYS A 142 -10.17 4.51 -4.57
N GLN A 143 -10.96 5.01 -3.63
CA GLN A 143 -10.93 6.42 -3.28
C GLN A 143 -9.50 6.80 -2.85
N TRP A 144 -9.02 7.94 -3.34
CA TRP A 144 -7.68 8.48 -3.11
C TRP A 144 -6.54 7.79 -3.84
N ASP A 145 -6.81 6.80 -4.69
CA ASP A 145 -5.78 6.23 -5.57
C ASP A 145 -5.09 7.32 -6.40
N ARG A 146 -3.82 7.08 -6.73
CA ARG A 146 -3.00 7.96 -7.54
C ARG A 146 -2.71 7.26 -8.87
N ILE A 147 -3.06 7.91 -9.98
CA ILE A 147 -2.84 7.34 -11.31
C ILE A 147 -2.15 8.34 -12.24
N GLY A 148 -1.10 7.89 -12.93
CA GLY A 148 -0.55 8.56 -14.10
C GLY A 148 -1.31 8.10 -15.33
N ALA A 149 -2.06 8.98 -15.98
CA ALA A 149 -2.89 8.61 -17.13
C ALA A 149 -3.20 9.81 -18.04
N ARG A 150 -3.66 9.55 -19.27
CA ARG A 150 -4.31 10.57 -20.10
C ARG A 150 -5.82 10.47 -19.94
N VAL A 151 -6.45 11.63 -19.80
CA VAL A 151 -7.90 11.77 -19.83
C VAL A 151 -8.26 12.42 -21.17
N VAL A 152 -9.01 11.69 -22.01
CA VAL A 152 -9.40 12.15 -23.35
C VAL A 152 -10.90 12.36 -23.44
N GLN A 153 -11.32 13.40 -24.16
CA GLN A 153 -12.73 13.69 -24.38
C GLN A 153 -13.21 13.13 -25.73
N VAL A 154 -14.14 12.19 -25.71
CA VAL A 154 -14.77 11.61 -26.90
C VAL A 154 -16.28 11.53 -26.73
N GLY A 155 -17.02 12.08 -27.68
CA GLY A 155 -18.49 12.05 -27.66
C GLY A 155 -19.09 12.70 -26.42
N GLY A 156 -18.46 13.77 -25.91
CA GLY A 156 -18.91 14.49 -24.71
C GLY A 156 -18.60 13.78 -23.38
N LYS A 157 -17.87 12.66 -23.39
CA LYS A 157 -17.44 11.94 -22.19
C LYS A 157 -15.93 11.95 -22.05
N HIS A 158 -15.45 11.96 -20.81
CA HIS A 158 -14.03 11.73 -20.52
C HIS A 158 -13.77 10.24 -20.34
N LEU A 159 -12.71 9.74 -20.97
CA LEU A 159 -12.25 8.36 -20.91
C LEU A 159 -10.78 8.34 -20.48
N LEU A 160 -10.34 7.27 -19.83
CA LEU A 160 -8.90 7.01 -19.70
C LEU A 160 -8.35 6.48 -21.02
N SER A 161 -7.11 6.84 -21.33
CA SER A 161 -6.31 6.13 -22.34
C SER A 161 -5.79 4.79 -21.80
N GLY A 162 -5.08 4.02 -22.62
CA GLY A 162 -4.57 2.70 -22.25
C GLY A 162 -3.38 2.74 -21.28
N GLY A 163 -2.54 3.78 -21.35
CA GLY A 163 -1.40 3.96 -20.45
C GLY A 163 -1.82 4.50 -19.08
N VAL A 164 -2.13 3.61 -18.13
CA VAL A 164 -2.54 3.95 -16.75
C VAL A 164 -1.56 3.35 -15.75
N LEU A 165 -0.71 4.18 -15.15
CA LEU A 165 0.24 3.79 -14.11
C LEU A 165 -0.35 4.01 -12.72
N SER A 166 -0.39 2.98 -11.87
CA SER A 166 -0.83 3.11 -10.48
C SER A 166 0.33 3.51 -9.58
N PHE A 167 0.18 4.61 -8.84
CA PHE A 167 1.20 5.15 -7.94
C PHE A 167 0.87 4.85 -6.49
N THR A 168 1.92 4.61 -5.69
CA THR A 168 1.85 4.80 -4.24
C THR A 168 1.60 6.29 -3.93
N MET A 169 0.98 6.57 -2.79
CA MET A 169 0.73 7.96 -2.39
C MET A 169 2.04 8.72 -2.21
N GLU A 170 3.06 8.04 -1.68
CA GLU A 170 4.39 8.57 -1.44
C GLU A 170 5.10 8.94 -2.75
N ALA A 171 5.09 8.06 -3.75
CA ALA A 171 5.71 8.34 -5.05
C ALA A 171 5.00 9.47 -5.80
N ALA A 172 3.66 9.50 -5.74
CA ALA A 172 2.88 10.58 -6.31
C ALA A 172 3.19 11.94 -5.65
N GLU A 173 3.30 11.97 -4.32
CA GLU A 173 3.66 13.18 -3.58
C GLU A 173 5.09 13.63 -3.84
N ALA A 174 6.04 12.68 -3.91
CA ALA A 174 7.44 12.96 -4.25
C ALA A 174 7.56 13.59 -5.65
N LEU A 175 6.93 12.98 -6.66
CA LEU A 175 6.89 13.50 -8.03
C LEU A 175 6.34 14.94 -8.08
N VAL A 176 5.20 15.21 -7.43
CA VAL A 176 4.61 16.56 -7.41
C VAL A 176 5.51 17.54 -6.66
N ALA A 177 6.15 17.12 -5.56
CA ALA A 177 7.06 17.95 -4.81
C ALA A 177 8.32 18.31 -5.62
N ASP A 178 8.90 17.36 -6.34
CA ASP A 178 10.06 17.57 -7.20
C ASP A 178 9.75 18.49 -8.38
N LEU A 179 8.61 18.27 -9.05
CA LEU A 179 8.17 19.16 -10.13
C LEU A 179 7.91 20.59 -9.63
N ARG A 180 7.38 20.74 -8.40
CA ARG A 180 7.24 22.07 -7.79
C ARG A 180 8.59 22.71 -7.48
N ARG A 181 9.53 21.94 -6.93
CA ARG A 181 10.89 22.41 -6.62
C ARG A 181 11.61 22.90 -7.88
N SER A 182 11.53 22.15 -8.98
CA SER A 182 12.17 22.54 -10.26
C SER A 182 11.59 23.85 -10.82
N LYS A 183 10.32 24.17 -10.52
CA LYS A 183 9.67 25.43 -10.86
C LYS A 183 9.81 26.53 -9.79
N GLY A 184 10.70 26.35 -8.80
CA GLY A 184 10.93 27.30 -7.72
C GLY A 184 9.72 27.51 -6.79
N LYS A 185 8.75 26.58 -6.79
CA LYS A 185 7.55 26.64 -5.96
C LYS A 185 7.74 25.79 -4.70
N ARG A 186 7.57 26.40 -3.53
CA ARG A 186 7.61 25.69 -2.23
C ARG A 186 6.23 25.41 -1.66
N SER A 187 5.20 26.16 -2.07
CA SER A 187 3.83 25.97 -1.59
C SER A 187 3.13 24.87 -2.40
N PRO A 188 2.41 23.93 -1.75
CA PRO A 188 1.57 22.94 -2.42
C PRO A 188 0.37 23.54 -3.15
N ARG A 189 0.03 24.81 -2.88
CA ARG A 189 -1.18 25.46 -3.38
C ARG A 189 -0.96 26.33 -4.61
N THR A 190 0.29 26.70 -4.89
CA THR A 190 0.58 27.56 -6.04
C THR A 190 0.42 26.75 -7.31
N ALA A 191 -0.37 27.24 -8.28
CA ALA A 191 -0.46 26.60 -9.58
C ALA A 191 0.93 26.53 -10.23
N LEU A 192 1.21 25.41 -10.89
CA LEU A 192 2.40 25.29 -11.72
C LEU A 192 2.10 25.95 -13.06
N ASN A 193 2.90 26.94 -13.42
CA ASN A 193 2.87 27.49 -14.77
C ASN A 193 3.74 26.57 -15.62
N LEU A 194 3.10 25.67 -16.35
CA LEU A 194 3.74 24.74 -17.28
C LEU A 194 3.62 25.30 -18.69
N ASP A 195 4.75 25.43 -19.38
CA ASP A 195 4.77 25.76 -20.80
C ASP A 195 4.59 24.51 -21.68
N ALA A 196 4.71 24.67 -22.99
CA ALA A 196 4.52 23.56 -23.93
C ALA A 196 5.60 22.47 -23.77
N ASP A 197 6.84 22.87 -23.46
CA ASP A 197 7.96 21.95 -23.30
C ASP A 197 7.80 21.14 -22.01
N ASP A 198 7.34 21.79 -20.94
CA ASP A 198 6.97 21.12 -19.69
C ASP A 198 5.91 20.05 -19.91
N LEU A 199 4.81 20.41 -20.59
CA LEU A 199 3.72 19.49 -20.86
C LEU A 199 4.15 18.32 -21.75
N ALA A 200 5.09 18.55 -22.67
CA ALA A 200 5.66 17.51 -23.52
C ALA A 200 6.59 16.56 -22.74
N ALA A 201 7.28 17.03 -21.71
CA ALA A 201 8.17 16.21 -20.88
C ALA A 201 7.44 15.41 -19.78
N LEU A 202 6.22 15.81 -19.40
CA LEU A 202 5.45 15.17 -18.32
C LEU A 202 5.27 13.64 -18.46
N PRO A 203 4.93 13.07 -19.63
CA PRO A 203 4.66 11.63 -19.74
C PRO A 203 5.88 10.76 -19.42
N ALA A 204 7.05 11.17 -19.92
CA ALA A 204 8.32 10.53 -19.61
C ALA A 204 8.66 10.67 -18.12
N LEU A 205 8.54 11.88 -17.56
CA LEU A 205 8.79 12.14 -16.14
C LEU A 205 7.92 11.28 -15.22
N ILE A 206 6.63 11.14 -15.54
CA ILE A 206 5.70 10.29 -14.78
C ILE A 206 6.14 8.83 -14.85
N SER A 207 6.51 8.33 -16.02
CA SER A 207 6.94 6.93 -16.18
C SER A 207 8.23 6.64 -15.42
N THR A 208 9.20 7.55 -15.51
CA THR A 208 10.47 7.47 -14.77
C THR A 208 10.23 7.51 -13.26
N ALA A 209 9.40 8.43 -12.76
CA ALA A 209 9.09 8.49 -11.33
C ALA A 209 8.39 7.21 -10.82
N TRP A 210 7.56 6.58 -11.65
CA TRP A 210 6.96 5.29 -11.33
C TRP A 210 8.02 4.18 -11.22
N LEU A 211 8.95 4.10 -12.18
CA LEU A 211 10.03 3.11 -12.17
C LEU A 211 10.94 3.27 -10.95
N PHE A 212 11.27 4.50 -10.57
CA PHE A 212 12.09 4.79 -9.37
C PHE A 212 11.40 4.38 -8.06
N ASP A 213 10.08 4.24 -8.04
CA ASP A 213 9.36 3.71 -6.88
C ASP A 213 9.29 2.18 -6.89
N VAL A 214 9.14 1.56 -8.07
CA VAL A 214 8.83 0.14 -8.21
C VAL A 214 10.08 -0.74 -8.34
N VAL A 215 11.08 -0.32 -9.11
CA VAL A 215 12.28 -1.12 -9.39
C VAL A 215 13.07 -1.43 -8.12
N PRO A 216 13.37 -0.47 -7.22
CA PRO A 216 14.11 -0.77 -5.99
C PRO A 216 13.39 -1.76 -5.07
N LYS A 217 12.06 -1.72 -5.04
CA LYS A 217 11.24 -2.63 -4.23
C LYS A 217 11.22 -4.05 -4.77
N THR A 218 11.55 -4.23 -6.05
CA THR A 218 11.50 -5.52 -6.73
C THR A 218 12.88 -6.15 -6.89
N MET A 219 13.91 -5.33 -7.15
CA MET A 219 15.29 -5.80 -7.27
C MET A 219 16.03 -5.90 -5.93
N GLY A 220 15.61 -5.14 -4.91
CA GLY A 220 16.19 -5.20 -3.57
C GLY A 220 15.54 -6.27 -2.68
N PRO A 221 16.26 -6.85 -1.70
CA PRO A 221 15.61 -7.58 -0.63
C PRO A 221 14.64 -6.62 0.06
N ALA A 222 13.36 -6.99 0.17
CA ALA A 222 12.37 -6.18 0.87
C ALA A 222 12.94 -5.85 2.27
N PRO A 223 13.17 -4.57 2.62
CA PRO A 223 13.72 -4.23 3.92
C PRO A 223 12.67 -4.59 4.96
N ILE A 224 12.87 -5.72 5.65
CA ILE A 224 12.02 -6.10 6.77
C ILE A 224 12.47 -5.21 7.94
N PRO A 225 11.61 -4.28 8.41
CA PRO A 225 11.99 -3.40 9.50
C PRO A 225 12.23 -4.23 10.76
N THR A 226 13.30 -3.92 11.51
CA THR A 226 13.56 -4.57 12.79
C THR A 226 12.42 -4.26 13.76
N LEU A 227 11.55 -5.25 13.98
CA LEU A 227 10.39 -5.13 14.85
C LEU A 227 10.83 -5.20 16.32
N HIS A 228 10.17 -4.42 17.16
CA HIS A 228 10.39 -4.45 18.61
C HIS A 228 9.07 -4.75 19.32
N ASN A 229 9.12 -5.52 20.40
CA ASN A 229 7.95 -5.75 21.22
C ASN A 229 7.63 -4.53 22.10
N ILE A 230 6.52 -4.58 22.83
CA ILE A 230 6.12 -3.51 23.78
C ILE A 230 7.14 -3.25 24.90
N ASP A 231 8.03 -4.21 25.18
CA ASP A 231 9.12 -4.07 26.16
C ASP A 231 10.36 -3.40 25.54
N GLY A 232 10.33 -3.09 24.24
CA GLY A 232 11.43 -2.51 23.48
C GLY A 232 12.49 -3.52 23.03
N GLU A 233 12.25 -4.82 23.21
CA GLU A 233 13.13 -5.93 22.82
C GLU A 233 12.89 -6.32 21.36
N GLU A 234 13.92 -6.75 20.64
CA GLU A 234 13.79 -7.18 19.23
C GLU A 234 12.90 -8.42 19.11
N VAL A 235 12.04 -8.44 18.09
CA VAL A 235 11.11 -9.55 17.86
C VAL A 235 11.83 -10.74 17.23
N MET A 236 11.96 -11.81 17.99
CA MET A 236 12.32 -13.14 17.51
C MET A 236 11.35 -14.16 18.11
N PHE A 237 10.84 -15.09 17.29
CA PHE A 237 9.89 -16.09 17.75
C PHE A 237 10.65 -17.23 18.45
N HIS A 238 10.47 -17.32 19.77
CA HIS A 238 11.01 -18.42 20.56
C HIS A 238 9.89 -19.38 20.93
N ARG A 239 10.07 -20.65 20.57
CA ARG A 239 9.23 -21.76 21.07
C ARG A 239 10.06 -22.64 21.98
N VAL A 240 9.71 -22.67 23.26
CA VAL A 240 10.37 -23.51 24.25
C VAL A 240 9.47 -24.68 24.58
N ARG A 241 9.95 -25.89 24.29
CA ARG A 241 9.25 -27.15 24.53
C ARG A 241 9.77 -27.79 25.81
N PHE A 242 8.87 -28.03 26.76
CA PHE A 242 9.14 -28.72 28.02
C PHE A 242 8.53 -30.13 27.97
N PRO A 243 9.33 -31.18 27.68
CA PRO A 243 8.82 -32.55 27.66
C PRO A 243 8.38 -32.98 29.06
N PHE A 244 7.27 -33.69 29.19
CA PHE A 244 6.82 -34.19 30.50
C PHE A 244 7.74 -35.29 31.02
N ALA A 245 7.97 -35.29 32.33
CA ALA A 245 8.60 -36.41 33.02
C ALA A 245 7.73 -37.68 32.90
N ARG A 246 8.36 -38.83 33.15
CA ARG A 246 7.67 -40.13 33.06
C ARG A 246 6.51 -40.19 34.06
N GLY A 247 5.32 -40.57 33.58
CA GLY A 247 4.11 -40.69 34.41
C GLY A 247 3.35 -39.38 34.66
N VAL A 248 3.88 -38.22 34.25
CA VAL A 248 3.20 -36.93 34.39
C VAL A 248 2.08 -36.79 33.35
N THR A 249 0.94 -36.27 33.79
CA THR A 249 -0.26 -36.02 32.98
C THR A 249 -0.44 -34.53 32.71
N GLN A 250 -1.14 -34.20 31.63
CA GLN A 250 -1.52 -32.81 31.31
C GLN A 250 -2.37 -32.17 32.41
N ALA A 251 -3.26 -32.93 33.05
CA ALA A 251 -4.11 -32.45 34.14
C ALA A 251 -3.28 -31.92 35.31
N LEU A 252 -2.30 -32.72 35.78
CA LEU A 252 -1.40 -32.32 36.87
C LEU A 252 -0.58 -31.06 36.51
N VAL A 253 -0.09 -30.98 35.27
CA VAL A 253 0.63 -29.79 34.80
C VAL A 253 -0.30 -28.57 34.79
N GLY A 254 -1.52 -28.72 34.27
CA GLY A 254 -2.49 -27.65 34.22
C GLY A 254 -2.88 -27.12 35.60
N GLU A 255 -3.13 -28.01 36.57
CA GLU A 255 -3.40 -27.64 37.96
C GLU A 255 -2.24 -26.84 38.58
N ARG A 256 -0.99 -27.17 38.26
CA ARG A 256 0.18 -26.40 38.73
C ARG A 256 0.28 -25.04 38.07
N LEU A 257 0.04 -24.94 36.77
CA LEU A 257 0.04 -23.65 36.06
C LEU A 257 -1.02 -22.69 36.60
N ASP A 258 -2.18 -23.20 37.03
CA ASP A 258 -3.24 -22.39 37.65
C ASP A 258 -2.84 -21.75 38.99
N THR A 259 -1.77 -22.25 39.63
CA THR A 259 -1.25 -21.64 40.87
C THR A 259 -0.29 -20.48 40.61
N VAL A 260 0.10 -20.24 39.36
CA VAL A 260 1.05 -19.18 38.97
C VAL A 260 0.29 -17.87 38.72
N PRO A 261 0.47 -16.81 39.53
CA PRO A 261 -0.35 -15.59 39.41
C PRO A 261 -0.25 -14.88 38.06
N ALA A 262 0.88 -15.00 37.37
CA ALA A 262 1.11 -14.39 36.07
C ALA A 262 0.47 -15.17 34.90
N LEU A 263 -0.04 -16.39 35.13
CA LEU A 263 -0.66 -17.22 34.11
C LEU A 263 -2.18 -17.19 34.25
N GLN A 264 -2.86 -16.69 33.23
CA GLN A 264 -4.32 -16.71 33.16
C GLN A 264 -4.77 -17.82 32.22
N ARG A 265 -5.52 -18.79 32.75
CA ARG A 265 -6.11 -19.86 31.96
C ARG A 265 -7.23 -19.32 31.06
N GLU A 266 -7.15 -19.59 29.76
CA GLU A 266 -8.20 -19.25 28.79
C GLU A 266 -9.00 -20.50 28.40
N THR A 267 -8.32 -21.64 28.27
CA THR A 267 -8.96 -22.93 27.95
C THR A 267 -8.38 -24.05 28.81
N THR A 268 -8.89 -25.27 28.63
CA THR A 268 -8.36 -26.46 29.32
C THR A 268 -6.89 -26.74 29.02
N HIS A 269 -6.36 -26.24 27.89
CA HIS A 269 -5.00 -26.52 27.44
C HIS A 269 -4.19 -25.24 27.16
N PHE A 270 -4.70 -24.04 27.46
CA PHE A 270 -4.07 -22.78 27.06
C PHE A 270 -4.12 -21.71 28.16
N TRP A 271 -3.00 -21.03 28.34
CA TRP A 271 -2.82 -19.91 29.27
C TRP A 271 -2.14 -18.72 28.58
N ASN A 272 -2.58 -17.53 28.94
CA ASN A 272 -1.89 -16.28 28.64
C ASN A 272 -0.92 -15.96 29.77
N TRP A 273 0.35 -15.70 29.44
CA TRP A 273 1.31 -15.16 30.39
C TRP A 273 1.23 -13.63 30.36
N LEU A 274 0.77 -13.05 31.47
CA LEU A 274 0.47 -11.63 31.58
C LEU A 274 1.64 -10.84 32.15
N GLY A 275 1.81 -9.62 31.63
CA GLY A 275 2.75 -8.64 32.15
C GLY A 275 2.07 -7.64 33.09
N GLU A 276 2.86 -6.74 33.65
CA GLU A 276 2.33 -5.66 34.47
C GLU A 276 1.61 -4.63 33.61
N LYS A 277 0.48 -4.13 34.12
CA LYS A 277 -0.25 -3.06 33.47
C LYS A 277 0.61 -1.78 33.49
N PRO A 278 0.90 -1.15 32.34
CA PRO A 278 1.72 0.04 32.32
C PRO A 278 1.04 1.19 33.10
N ASN A 279 1.76 1.76 34.08
CA ASN A 279 1.35 2.98 34.77
C ASN A 279 1.71 4.20 33.90
N GLY A 280 0.78 4.58 33.00
CA GLY A 280 0.88 5.78 32.17
C GLY A 280 0.91 5.50 30.66
N LYS A 281 0.71 6.56 29.86
CA LYS A 281 0.81 6.48 28.39
C LYS A 281 2.26 6.13 28.01
N ALA A 282 2.48 4.99 27.38
CA ALA A 282 3.78 4.64 26.81
C ALA A 282 4.19 5.73 25.82
N LYS A 283 5.41 6.27 25.95
CA LYS A 283 5.95 7.19 24.95
C LYS A 283 6.15 6.39 23.67
N SER A 284 5.46 6.79 22.60
CA SER A 284 5.77 6.32 21.25
C SER A 284 7.24 6.65 20.98
N THR A 285 8.07 5.61 20.81
CA THR A 285 9.49 5.75 20.49
C THR A 285 9.72 5.87 18.97
N GLY A 286 8.64 5.98 18.18
CA GLY A 286 8.71 5.97 16.72
C GLY A 286 9.06 4.60 16.11
N ARG A 287 9.17 3.54 16.93
CA ARG A 287 9.46 2.16 16.49
C ARG A 287 8.15 1.38 16.29
N MET A 288 8.05 0.56 15.25
CA MET A 288 6.92 -0.35 15.08
C MET A 288 6.90 -1.37 16.23
N ALA A 289 5.84 -1.31 17.05
CA ALA A 289 5.69 -2.13 18.24
C ALA A 289 4.79 -3.35 17.96
N TRP A 290 5.29 -4.55 18.25
CA TRP A 290 4.54 -5.80 18.23
C TRP A 290 4.03 -6.13 19.63
N GLY A 291 2.71 -6.25 19.80
CA GLY A 291 2.12 -6.55 21.11
C GLY A 291 0.68 -6.99 21.03
N VAL A 292 0.30 -7.89 21.94
CA VAL A 292 -1.08 -8.29 22.19
C VAL A 292 -1.43 -7.84 23.61
N THR A 293 -2.61 -7.25 23.78
CA THR A 293 -3.15 -6.86 25.07
C THR A 293 -4.49 -7.54 25.30
N MET A 294 -4.79 -7.83 26.57
CA MET A 294 -6.11 -8.25 27.01
C MET A 294 -7.11 -7.09 26.87
N ALA A 295 -8.41 -7.37 26.92
CA ALA A 295 -9.46 -6.36 26.77
C ALA A 295 -9.37 -5.21 27.81
N ASP A 296 -8.80 -5.49 28.97
CA ASP A 296 -8.58 -4.51 30.05
C ASP A 296 -7.28 -3.69 29.89
N GLY A 297 -6.50 -3.95 28.84
CA GLY A 297 -5.23 -3.30 28.52
C GLY A 297 -3.99 -3.97 29.10
N THR A 298 -4.12 -5.11 29.78
CA THR A 298 -2.97 -5.85 30.33
C THR A 298 -2.16 -6.50 29.21
N PRO A 299 -0.83 -6.32 29.15
CA PRO A 299 -0.01 -6.89 28.09
C PRO A 299 0.12 -8.42 28.20
N VAL A 300 0.06 -9.11 27.07
CA VAL A 300 0.37 -10.54 26.95
C VAL A 300 1.84 -10.70 26.57
N LEU A 301 2.62 -11.30 27.47
CA LEU A 301 4.06 -11.54 27.30
C LEU A 301 4.34 -12.78 26.46
N GLY A 302 3.46 -13.76 26.51
CA GLY A 302 3.53 -14.98 25.72
C GLY A 302 2.36 -15.91 25.99
N ASN A 303 2.38 -17.06 25.34
CA ASN A 303 1.33 -18.06 25.46
C ASN A 303 1.93 -19.39 25.90
N VAL A 304 1.18 -20.11 26.73
CA VAL A 304 1.56 -21.41 27.27
C VAL A 304 0.48 -22.41 26.88
N GLU A 305 0.87 -23.50 26.23
CA GLU A 305 -0.06 -24.48 25.66
C GLU A 305 0.37 -25.92 25.98
N LEU A 306 -0.59 -26.76 26.37
CA LEU A 306 -0.40 -28.20 26.54
C LEU A 306 -0.60 -28.91 25.19
N LYS A 307 0.46 -29.54 24.66
CA LYS A 307 0.39 -30.27 23.38
C LYS A 307 1.07 -31.63 23.46
N GLY A 308 0.27 -32.69 23.40
CA GLY A 308 0.75 -34.07 23.54
C GLY A 308 1.46 -34.29 24.88
N ARG A 309 2.68 -34.82 24.86
CA ARG A 309 3.50 -35.06 26.07
C ARG A 309 4.45 -33.90 26.43
N ALA A 310 4.07 -32.67 26.14
CA ALA A 310 4.88 -31.51 26.47
C ALA A 310 4.04 -30.25 26.72
N LEU A 311 4.64 -29.31 27.42
CA LEU A 311 4.20 -27.92 27.49
C LEU A 311 4.99 -27.10 26.46
N MET A 312 4.32 -26.19 25.79
CA MET A 312 4.92 -25.26 24.83
C MET A 312 4.78 -23.84 25.37
N LEU A 313 5.90 -23.12 25.47
CA LEU A 313 5.93 -21.68 25.67
C LEU A 313 6.25 -21.01 24.34
N ALA A 314 5.41 -20.07 23.91
CA ALA A 314 5.64 -19.24 22.73
C ALA A 314 5.77 -17.78 23.16
N VAL A 315 6.88 -17.14 22.78
CA VAL A 315 7.20 -15.73 23.10
C VAL A 315 7.89 -15.07 21.93
N THR A 316 7.93 -13.74 21.96
CA THR A 316 8.40 -12.90 20.85
C THR A 316 9.74 -12.21 21.14
N SER A 317 10.54 -12.68 22.10
CA SER A 317 11.92 -12.20 22.33
C SER A 317 12.75 -13.21 23.13
N ALA A 318 14.08 -13.09 23.07
CA ALA A 318 15.00 -13.94 23.80
C ALA A 318 14.91 -13.72 25.33
N GLU A 319 14.68 -12.48 25.73
CA GLU A 319 14.51 -12.03 27.10
C GLU A 319 13.24 -12.61 27.72
N ARG A 320 12.12 -12.59 26.98
CA ARG A 320 10.89 -13.27 27.38
C ARG A 320 11.07 -14.79 27.42
N ALA A 321 11.84 -15.37 26.50
CA ALA A 321 12.11 -16.81 26.52
C ALA A 321 12.88 -17.22 27.78
N LYS A 322 13.88 -16.43 28.17
CA LYS A 322 14.65 -16.65 29.41
C LYS A 322 13.76 -16.52 30.64
N ARG A 323 12.98 -15.43 30.75
CA ARG A 323 12.06 -15.19 31.87
C ARG A 323 10.98 -16.27 31.98
N GLY A 324 10.33 -16.61 30.87
CA GLY A 324 9.28 -17.63 30.82
C GLY A 324 9.82 -19.03 31.10
N THR A 325 11.03 -19.36 30.64
CA THR A 325 11.66 -20.64 30.96
C THR A 325 11.95 -20.79 32.45
N ALA A 326 12.43 -19.73 33.09
CA ALA A 326 12.63 -19.72 34.53
C ALA A 326 11.29 -19.89 35.28
N LEU A 327 10.24 -19.15 34.88
CA LEU A 327 8.90 -19.25 35.44
C LEU A 327 8.33 -20.67 35.37
N ILE A 328 8.43 -21.31 34.19
CA ILE A 328 7.90 -22.66 33.99
C ILE A 328 8.70 -23.71 34.77
N ASN A 329 10.03 -23.62 34.80
CA ASN A 329 10.85 -24.57 35.55
C ASN A 329 10.61 -24.48 37.06
N ASP A 330 10.39 -23.29 37.59
CA ASP A 330 10.06 -23.09 39.01
C ASP A 330 8.67 -23.65 39.33
N ALA A 331 7.66 -23.31 38.53
CA ALA A 331 6.28 -23.76 38.73
C ALA A 331 6.09 -25.28 38.56
N LEU A 332 6.86 -25.90 37.66
CA LEU A 332 6.72 -27.31 37.28
C LEU A 332 7.93 -28.16 37.70
N ALA A 333 8.66 -27.75 38.74
CA ALA A 333 9.84 -28.45 39.20
C ALA A 333 9.59 -29.97 39.38
N GLY A 334 10.39 -30.79 38.68
CA GLY A 334 10.27 -32.25 38.70
C GLY A 334 9.16 -32.86 37.82
N LEU A 335 8.30 -32.03 37.21
CA LEU A 335 7.23 -32.49 36.31
C LEU A 335 7.60 -32.42 34.82
N VAL A 336 8.57 -31.58 34.48
CA VAL A 336 9.07 -31.40 33.13
C VAL A 336 10.57 -31.69 33.05
N GLY A 337 11.03 -32.16 31.89
CA GLY A 337 12.43 -32.37 31.56
C GLY A 337 13.08 -31.12 30.97
N SER A 338 14.31 -31.27 30.49
CA SER A 338 15.10 -30.17 29.94
C SER A 338 14.38 -29.49 28.76
N PRO A 339 14.29 -28.14 28.75
CA PRO A 339 13.65 -27.41 27.68
C PRO A 339 14.43 -27.51 26.37
N LEU A 340 13.70 -27.59 25.26
CA LEU A 340 14.24 -27.46 23.91
C LEU A 340 13.71 -26.18 23.28
N THR A 341 14.60 -25.29 22.85
CA THR A 341 14.24 -24.00 22.26
C THR A 341 14.45 -24.00 20.76
N THR A 342 13.42 -23.62 20.01
CA THR A 342 13.51 -23.25 18.60
C THR A 342 13.40 -21.73 18.50
N ILE A 343 14.27 -21.13 17.69
CA ILE A 343 14.30 -19.70 17.41
C ILE A 343 14.05 -19.53 15.91
N GLU A 344 13.12 -18.65 15.58
CA GLU A 344 12.77 -18.31 14.21
C GLU A 344 12.73 -16.79 14.09
N THR A 345 13.43 -16.24 13.09
CA THR A 345 13.41 -14.79 12.82
C THR A 345 12.12 -14.39 12.10
N VAL A 346 11.83 -13.09 12.02
CA VAL A 346 10.66 -12.58 11.28
C VAL A 346 10.77 -12.97 9.80
N GLU A 347 11.97 -12.88 9.23
CA GLU A 347 12.27 -13.24 7.85
C GLU A 347 11.98 -14.73 7.59
N GLN A 348 12.45 -15.61 8.47
CA GLN A 348 12.25 -17.05 8.35
C GLN A 348 10.77 -17.43 8.46
N ALA A 349 10.04 -16.83 9.39
CA ALA A 349 8.60 -17.04 9.53
C ALA A 349 7.82 -16.56 8.30
N MET A 350 8.22 -15.43 7.71
CA MET A 350 7.62 -14.90 6.48
C MET A 350 7.91 -15.81 5.28
N ALA A 351 9.16 -16.26 5.11
CA ALA A 351 9.55 -17.17 4.05
C ALA A 351 8.83 -18.52 4.15
N ALA A 352 8.79 -19.12 5.33
CA ALA A 352 8.09 -20.39 5.56
C ALA A 352 6.59 -20.30 5.29
N ARG A 353 5.96 -19.13 5.54
CA ARG A 353 4.55 -18.87 5.21
C ARG A 353 4.33 -18.70 3.71
N ALA A 354 5.24 -18.00 3.02
CA ALA A 354 5.19 -17.84 1.57
C ALA A 354 5.35 -19.18 0.83
N GLU A 355 6.18 -20.08 1.37
CA GLU A 355 6.40 -21.43 0.86
C GLU A 355 5.33 -22.45 1.30
N GLY A 356 4.35 -22.04 2.11
CA GLY A 356 3.28 -22.91 2.62
C GLY A 356 3.75 -23.98 3.62
N LEU A 357 4.96 -23.85 4.15
CA LEU A 357 5.56 -24.78 5.12
C LEU A 357 5.00 -24.61 6.54
N THR A 358 4.42 -23.45 6.85
CA THR A 358 3.71 -23.21 8.11
C THR A 358 2.21 -23.06 7.87
N SER A 359 1.43 -24.00 8.38
CA SER A 359 -0.02 -23.87 8.51
C SER A 359 -0.33 -23.26 9.88
N SER A 360 -0.82 -22.02 9.90
CA SER A 360 -1.59 -21.56 11.06
C SER A 360 -2.90 -22.34 11.05
N GLU A 361 -3.25 -23.02 12.14
CA GLU A 361 -4.64 -23.40 12.35
C GLU A 361 -5.46 -22.10 12.24
N PRO A 362 -6.48 -22.03 11.36
CA PRO A 362 -7.31 -20.85 11.28
C PRO A 362 -7.91 -20.63 12.67
N ALA A 363 -7.70 -19.43 13.23
CA ALA A 363 -8.48 -19.00 14.37
C ALA A 363 -9.96 -19.25 14.04
N PRO A 364 -10.77 -19.76 14.99
CA PRO A 364 -12.18 -20.04 14.71
C PRO A 364 -12.81 -18.80 14.08
N ALA A 365 -13.38 -18.97 12.88
CA ALA A 365 -13.94 -17.88 12.10
C ALA A 365 -15.06 -17.22 12.92
N ILE A 366 -14.76 -16.07 13.51
CA ILE A 366 -15.78 -15.23 14.14
C ILE A 366 -16.63 -14.70 13.01
N ALA A 367 -17.94 -14.89 13.10
CA ALA A 367 -18.87 -14.39 12.09
C ALA A 367 -18.66 -12.86 11.91
N PRO A 368 -18.57 -12.34 10.67
CA PRO A 368 -18.30 -10.93 10.41
C PRO A 368 -19.25 -9.98 11.16
N GLU A 369 -20.50 -10.39 11.39
CA GLU A 369 -21.51 -9.62 12.12
C GLU A 369 -21.12 -9.37 13.59
N VAL A 370 -20.30 -10.25 14.17
CA VAL A 370 -19.77 -10.11 15.53
C VAL A 370 -18.40 -9.43 15.53
N ALA A 371 -17.55 -9.77 14.56
CA ALA A 371 -16.20 -9.21 14.45
C ALA A 371 -16.21 -7.71 14.09
N THR A 372 -17.03 -7.30 13.12
CA THR A 372 -17.05 -5.93 12.60
C THR A 372 -17.33 -4.88 13.68
N PRO A 373 -18.38 -4.97 14.51
CA PRO A 373 -18.65 -3.97 15.53
C PRO A 373 -17.54 -3.86 16.58
N LEU A 374 -16.93 -5.00 16.97
CA LEU A 374 -15.85 -5.03 17.95
C LEU A 374 -14.58 -4.37 17.39
N ILE A 375 -14.25 -4.72 16.15
CA ILE A 375 -13.10 -4.16 15.44
C ILE A 375 -13.29 -2.66 15.20
N HIS A 376 -14.47 -2.23 14.76
CA HIS A 376 -14.78 -0.81 14.57
C HIS A 376 -14.71 -0.05 15.90
N ALA A 377 -15.23 -0.59 17.00
CA ALA A 377 -15.12 0.03 18.32
C ALA A 377 -13.66 0.15 18.80
N MET A 378 -12.84 -0.87 18.51
CA MET A 378 -11.40 -0.84 18.78
C MET A 378 -10.69 0.25 17.97
N LEU A 379 -10.94 0.33 16.65
CA LEU A 379 -10.41 1.39 15.79
C LEU A 379 -10.85 2.78 16.24
N ASP A 380 -12.10 2.93 16.63
CA ASP A 380 -12.65 4.16 17.19
C ASP A 380 -11.87 4.63 18.43
N ARG A 381 -11.57 3.71 19.35
CA ARG A 381 -10.78 4.02 20.53
C ARG A 381 -9.34 4.39 20.16
N GLN A 382 -8.75 3.63 19.24
CA GLN A 382 -7.37 3.83 18.79
C GLN A 382 -7.21 5.19 18.10
N TYR A 383 -8.04 5.50 17.11
CA TYR A 383 -7.95 6.76 16.37
C TYR A 383 -8.24 7.97 17.25
N ARG A 384 -9.20 7.89 18.19
CA ARG A 384 -9.41 8.97 19.18
C ARG A 384 -8.16 9.24 19.99
N ALA A 385 -7.45 8.20 20.43
CA ALA A 385 -6.17 8.37 21.13
C ALA A 385 -5.10 8.97 20.21
N THR A 386 -5.02 8.52 18.95
CA THR A 386 -4.07 9.06 17.95
C THR A 386 -4.25 10.56 17.69
N LEU A 387 -5.48 11.10 17.81
CA LEU A 387 -5.71 12.55 17.66
C LEU A 387 -4.98 13.40 18.70
N ASP A 388 -4.62 12.80 19.84
CA ASP A 388 -3.90 13.44 20.95
C ASP A 388 -2.42 13.01 21.03
N GLU A 389 -1.94 12.24 20.05
CA GLU A 389 -0.57 11.74 19.98
C GLU A 389 0.20 12.34 18.80
N PRO A 390 1.53 12.54 18.92
CA PRO A 390 2.37 12.95 17.80
C PRO A 390 2.31 11.95 16.65
N VAL A 391 2.08 12.45 15.42
CA VAL A 391 2.09 11.63 14.20
C VAL A 391 3.27 12.04 13.33
N GLY A 392 4.15 11.09 13.00
CA GLY A 392 5.36 11.34 12.22
C GLY A 392 5.10 12.02 10.88
N MET A 393 4.05 11.58 10.15
CA MET A 393 3.67 12.19 8.87
C MET A 393 3.17 13.64 8.97
N LEU A 394 2.85 14.10 10.20
CA LEU A 394 2.50 15.50 10.49
C LEU A 394 3.69 16.31 11.00
N GLY A 395 4.89 15.71 11.09
CA GLY A 395 6.09 16.30 11.67
C GLY A 395 6.09 16.26 13.20
N ASP A 396 5.73 15.11 13.76
CA ASP A 396 5.74 14.83 15.21
C ASP A 396 4.89 15.81 16.06
N ILE A 397 3.79 16.29 15.48
CA ILE A 397 2.76 17.04 16.19
C ILE A 397 1.43 16.28 16.16
N THR A 398 0.52 16.62 17.07
CA THR A 398 -0.81 15.98 17.11
C THR A 398 -1.70 16.47 15.97
N PRO A 399 -2.63 15.63 15.47
CA PRO A 399 -3.63 16.06 14.48
C PRO A 399 -4.42 17.31 14.92
N ARG A 400 -4.82 17.38 16.21
CA ARG A 400 -5.54 18.55 16.75
C ARG A 400 -4.70 19.83 16.76
N ALA A 401 -3.40 19.72 17.01
CA ALA A 401 -2.49 20.87 16.95
C ALA A 401 -2.24 21.29 15.49
N ALA A 402 -2.09 20.32 14.58
CA ALA A 402 -1.83 20.58 13.17
C ALA A 402 -2.97 21.39 12.51
N VAL A 403 -4.24 21.06 12.79
CA VAL A 403 -5.39 21.75 12.18
C VAL A 403 -5.56 23.22 12.58
N GLN A 404 -4.78 23.73 13.53
CA GLN A 404 -4.80 25.15 13.92
C GLN A 404 -4.24 26.09 12.85
N THR A 405 -3.55 25.56 11.83
CA THR A 405 -2.99 26.35 10.73
C THR A 405 -3.56 25.90 9.39
N ALA A 406 -3.69 26.82 8.43
CA ALA A 406 -4.16 26.48 7.09
C ALA A 406 -3.28 25.40 6.42
N ALA A 407 -1.95 25.50 6.56
CA ALA A 407 -1.02 24.50 6.05
C ALA A 407 -1.16 23.15 6.76
N GLY A 408 -1.32 23.15 8.09
CA GLY A 408 -1.52 21.93 8.86
C GLY A 408 -2.85 21.23 8.59
N ARG A 409 -3.94 21.96 8.33
CA ARG A 409 -5.22 21.39 7.87
C ARG A 409 -5.06 20.54 6.60
N HIS A 410 -4.25 20.99 5.66
CA HIS A 410 -3.96 20.22 4.44
C HIS A 410 -3.07 19.00 4.70
N ARG A 411 -2.07 19.10 5.58
CA ARG A 411 -1.26 17.95 5.99
C ARG A 411 -2.11 16.87 6.67
N VAL A 412 -3.03 17.27 7.56
CA VAL A 412 -3.98 16.36 8.20
C VAL A 412 -4.93 15.75 7.16
N ALA A 413 -5.42 16.52 6.19
CA ALA A 413 -6.24 15.98 5.11
C ALA A 413 -5.49 14.92 4.28
N GLY A 414 -4.21 15.17 3.94
CA GLY A 414 -3.36 14.17 3.28
C GLY A 414 -3.20 12.90 4.14
N TRP A 415 -3.01 13.06 5.45
CA TRP A 415 -2.93 11.93 6.38
C TRP A 415 -4.19 11.10 6.47
N LEU A 416 -5.36 11.73 6.53
CA LEU A 416 -6.62 10.98 6.55
C LEU A 416 -6.88 10.26 5.23
N LYS A 417 -6.54 10.88 4.08
CA LYS A 417 -6.60 10.21 2.77
C LYS A 417 -5.70 8.97 2.72
N HIS A 418 -4.48 9.06 3.26
CA HIS A 418 -3.58 7.92 3.36
C HIS A 418 -4.19 6.78 4.21
N LEU A 419 -4.79 7.10 5.36
CA LEU A 419 -5.46 6.10 6.22
C LEU A 419 -6.65 5.44 5.52
N GLU A 420 -7.53 6.22 4.87
CA GLU A 420 -8.68 5.71 4.12
C GLU A 420 -8.25 4.82 2.94
N ASN A 421 -7.23 5.25 2.18
CA ASN A 421 -6.72 4.49 1.05
C ASN A 421 -6.09 3.16 1.49
N ARG A 422 -5.27 3.18 2.54
CA ARG A 422 -4.63 1.97 3.07
C ARG A 422 -5.66 1.00 3.64
N SER A 423 -6.69 1.50 4.33
CA SER A 423 -7.74 0.66 4.90
C SER A 423 -8.58 0.00 3.82
N SER A 424 -8.98 0.76 2.79
CA SER A 424 -9.70 0.20 1.64
C SER A 424 -8.85 -0.74 0.77
N SER A 425 -7.52 -0.71 0.90
CA SER A 425 -6.59 -1.53 0.10
C SER A 425 -6.60 -3.04 0.43
N GLN A 426 -7.34 -3.49 1.45
CA GLN A 426 -7.48 -4.92 1.75
C GLN A 426 -8.02 -5.74 0.58
N LEU A 427 -7.64 -7.02 0.54
CA LEU A 427 -8.03 -7.98 -0.50
C LEU A 427 -9.53 -8.34 -0.42
N ASP A 428 -10.09 -8.38 0.78
CA ASP A 428 -11.52 -8.60 1.00
C ASP A 428 -12.23 -7.26 1.27
N ALA A 429 -13.17 -6.91 0.40
CA ALA A 429 -13.97 -5.69 0.54
C ALA A 429 -14.90 -5.72 1.77
N ASN A 430 -15.18 -6.90 2.31
CA ASN A 430 -15.97 -7.09 3.53
C ASN A 430 -15.10 -7.19 4.79
N ASP A 431 -13.77 -7.06 4.67
CA ASP A 431 -12.89 -7.03 5.83
C ASP A 431 -13.31 -5.87 6.76
N PRO A 432 -13.52 -6.12 8.07
CA PRO A 432 -13.83 -5.07 9.04
C PRO A 432 -12.89 -3.86 9.01
N MET A 433 -11.61 -4.04 8.65
CA MET A 433 -10.65 -2.95 8.41
C MET A 433 -11.00 -2.12 7.18
N ALA A 434 -11.47 -2.76 6.11
CA ALA A 434 -11.81 -2.10 4.85
C ALA A 434 -13.13 -1.32 4.93
N THR A 435 -14.05 -1.74 5.79
CA THR A 435 -15.38 -1.12 5.93
C THR A 435 -15.45 0.00 6.96
N TYR A 436 -14.34 0.34 7.62
CA TYR A 436 -14.32 1.37 8.67
C TYR A 436 -14.55 2.78 8.11
N ASP A 437 -15.48 3.54 8.71
CA ASP A 437 -15.81 4.90 8.28
C ASP A 437 -14.97 5.95 9.02
N PHE A 438 -14.05 6.58 8.29
CA PHE A 438 -13.20 7.65 8.80
C PHE A 438 -13.88 9.03 8.85
N THR A 439 -15.11 9.17 8.35
CA THR A 439 -15.81 10.47 8.22
C THR A 439 -15.89 11.24 9.53
N TRP A 440 -16.03 10.55 10.67
CA TRP A 440 -16.10 11.21 11.97
C TRP A 440 -14.81 11.97 12.32
N ILE A 441 -13.64 11.50 11.89
CA ILE A 441 -12.36 12.16 12.16
C ILE A 441 -12.28 13.50 11.42
N TRP A 442 -12.72 13.52 10.16
CA TRP A 442 -12.78 14.75 9.36
C TRP A 442 -13.70 15.80 10.00
N ARG A 443 -14.85 15.37 10.52
CA ARG A 443 -15.82 16.24 11.20
C ARG A 443 -15.27 16.75 12.53
N GLU A 444 -14.69 15.87 13.33
CA GLU A 444 -14.13 16.21 14.63
C GLU A 444 -12.97 17.21 14.52
N LEU A 445 -12.13 17.06 13.49
CA LEU A 445 -11.04 17.99 13.20
C LEU A 445 -11.49 19.24 12.42
N GLY A 446 -12.79 19.33 12.07
CA GLY A 446 -13.39 20.48 11.39
C GLY A 446 -12.86 20.73 9.97
N ILE A 447 -12.40 19.68 9.28
CA ILE A 447 -11.77 19.73 7.94
C ILE A 447 -12.53 18.93 6.88
N GLU A 448 -13.79 18.54 7.13
CA GLU A 448 -14.64 17.78 6.19
C GLU A 448 -14.72 18.42 4.79
N ASN A 449 -14.63 19.76 4.71
CA ASN A 449 -14.60 20.50 3.45
C ASN A 449 -13.36 20.20 2.56
N LEU A 450 -12.34 19.54 3.11
CA LEU A 450 -11.13 19.10 2.42
C LEU A 450 -11.19 17.62 2.00
N ARG A 451 -12.24 16.87 2.38
CA ARG A 451 -12.45 15.48 1.99
C ARG A 451 -13.05 15.40 0.59
N LYS A 452 -12.25 15.78 -0.40
CA LYS A 452 -12.63 15.81 -1.82
C LYS A 452 -11.44 15.58 -2.72
#